data_AF-A0A671PR07-F1
#
_entry.id   AF-A0A671PR07-F1
#
_cell.length_a   1.000
_cell.length_b   1.000
_cell.length_c   1.000
_cell.angle_alpha   90.00
_cell.angle_beta   90.00
_cell.angle_gamma   90.00
#
_symmetry.space_group_name_H-M   'P 1'
#
loop_
_entity.id
_entity.type
_entity.pdbx_description
1 polymer ?
#
loop_
_entity_poly.entity_id
_entity_poly.type
_entity_poly.pdbx_seq_one_letter_code
_entity_poly.pdbx_strand_id
1 'polypeptide(L)'
;MLVSQSVINRMQQRHREIGRVTERHRSGRPLATSHADDRFIVNTALQNRMMNATQLQAMFKGGERHLSVTSDHSKPLTSARRSARVPDHTTRLRHHRLAWAREHLRWTRNQWASVLFTDEGRFTLSRNYGRQCCWEMSRRTLCISHCCHQTNL
;
A
#
# COMPACT_ATOMS: atom_id res chain seq x y z
N MET A 1 -26.91 36.46 -15.84
CA MET A 1 -25.49 36.08 -16.02
C MET A 1 -24.86 37.05 -16.99
N LEU A 2 -23.89 37.87 -16.56
CA LEU A 2 -23.15 38.76 -17.45
C LEU A 2 -21.87 38.05 -17.87
N VAL A 3 -21.82 37.59 -19.13
CA VAL A 3 -20.63 36.98 -19.72
C VAL A 3 -20.09 37.98 -20.74
N SER A 4 -18.77 38.24 -20.70
CA SER A 4 -18.13 39.17 -21.64
C SER A 4 -18.28 38.68 -23.09
N GLN A 5 -18.57 39.61 -24.02
CA GLN A 5 -18.64 39.32 -25.45
C GLN A 5 -17.36 38.65 -26.00
N SER A 6 -16.21 38.96 -25.41
CA SER A 6 -14.91 38.36 -25.75
C SER A 6 -14.84 36.85 -25.45
N VAL A 7 -15.60 36.37 -24.46
CA VAL A 7 -15.69 34.95 -24.11
C VAL A 7 -16.61 34.24 -25.10
N ILE A 8 -17.75 34.86 -25.44
CA ILE A 8 -18.73 34.35 -26.42
C ILE A 8 -18.06 34.17 -27.79
N ASN A 9 -17.35 35.19 -28.28
CA ASN A 9 -16.67 35.14 -29.57
C ASN A 9 -15.58 34.04 -29.60
N ARG A 10 -14.78 33.89 -28.53
CA ARG A 10 -13.79 32.81 -28.41
C ARG A 10 -14.43 31.43 -28.44
N MET A 11 -15.58 31.24 -27.79
CA MET A 11 -16.28 29.96 -27.78
C MET A 11 -16.89 29.63 -29.15
N GLN A 12 -17.48 30.62 -29.83
CA GLN A 12 -17.99 30.44 -31.20
C GLN A 12 -16.89 30.09 -32.19
N GLN A 13 -15.76 30.79 -32.15
CA GLN A 13 -14.62 30.50 -33.02
C GLN A 13 -14.06 29.10 -32.76
N ARG A 14 -13.91 28.70 -31.49
CA ARG A 14 -13.48 27.34 -31.13
C ARG A 14 -14.46 26.27 -31.62
N HIS A 15 -15.76 26.51 -31.54
CA HIS A 15 -16.78 25.61 -32.06
C HIS A 15 -16.69 25.43 -33.58
N ARG A 16 -16.42 26.52 -34.33
CA ARG A 16 -16.23 26.46 -35.78
C ARG A 16 -14.99 25.65 -36.18
N GLU A 17 -13.92 25.71 -35.39
CA GLU A 17 -12.65 25.01 -35.69
C GLU A 17 -12.66 23.52 -35.33
N ILE A 18 -13.21 23.15 -34.16
CA ILE A 18 -13.06 21.79 -33.57
C ILE A 18 -14.42 21.08 -33.38
N GLY A 19 -15.54 21.79 -33.51
CA GLY A 19 -16.89 21.24 -33.28
C GLY A 19 -17.21 21.02 -31.79
N ARG A 20 -16.37 21.49 -30.86
CA ARG A 20 -16.59 21.36 -29.40
C ARG A 20 -16.20 22.62 -28.64
N VAL A 21 -16.98 22.96 -27.61
CA VAL A 21 -16.76 24.12 -26.71
C VAL A 21 -16.10 23.71 -25.40
N THR A 22 -15.69 22.44 -25.26
CA THR A 22 -15.00 21.96 -24.06
C THR A 22 -13.63 22.63 -23.89
N GLU A 23 -13.18 22.78 -22.64
CA GLU A 23 -11.79 23.20 -22.40
C GLU A 23 -10.81 22.21 -23.02
N ARG A 24 -9.74 22.73 -23.63
CA ARG A 24 -8.62 21.91 -24.10
C ARG A 24 -7.81 21.45 -22.89
N HIS A 25 -7.23 20.26 -22.99
CA HIS A 25 -6.24 19.82 -22.02
C HIS A 25 -5.09 20.83 -22.01
N ARG A 26 -4.84 21.44 -20.85
CA ARG A 26 -3.71 22.36 -20.67
C ARG A 26 -2.46 21.53 -20.41
N SER A 27 -1.32 21.93 -20.97
CA SER A 27 -0.03 21.35 -20.60
C SER A 27 0.18 21.52 -19.09
N GLY A 28 0.30 20.42 -18.38
CA GLY A 28 0.58 20.41 -16.95
C GLY A 28 2.02 20.81 -16.63
N ARG A 29 2.35 20.78 -15.34
CA ARG A 29 3.74 20.96 -14.87
C ARG A 29 4.63 19.85 -15.46
N PRO A 30 5.84 20.15 -15.95
CA PRO A 30 6.78 19.12 -16.38
C PRO A 30 7.10 18.16 -15.24
N LEU A 31 7.32 16.89 -15.58
CA LEU A 31 7.66 15.84 -14.61
C LEU A 31 9.03 16.14 -13.97
N ALA A 32 9.14 15.89 -12.67
CA ALA A 32 10.39 16.06 -11.94
C ALA A 32 11.41 14.95 -12.21
N THR A 33 10.93 13.79 -12.66
CA THR A 33 11.72 12.59 -12.95
C THR A 33 11.67 12.24 -14.44
N SER A 34 12.79 11.75 -14.96
CA SER A 34 12.86 11.11 -16.27
C SER A 34 12.42 9.65 -16.18
N HIS A 35 12.07 9.04 -17.31
CA HIS A 35 11.75 7.62 -17.37
C HIS A 35 12.93 6.72 -16.93
N ALA A 36 14.19 7.16 -17.10
CA ALA A 36 15.35 6.46 -16.57
C ALA A 36 15.42 6.53 -15.03
N ASP A 37 15.06 7.68 -14.46
CA ASP A 37 15.01 7.90 -13.01
C ASP A 37 13.93 7.04 -12.38
N ASP A 38 12.75 6.99 -12.99
CA ASP A 38 11.64 6.13 -12.57
C ASP A 38 12.03 4.64 -12.55
N ARG A 39 12.77 4.19 -13.56
CA ARG A 39 13.29 2.80 -13.62
C ARG A 39 14.29 2.53 -12.50
N PHE A 40 15.18 3.48 -12.21
CA PHE A 40 16.11 3.37 -11.08
C PHE A 40 15.33 3.26 -9.76
N ILE A 41 14.40 4.17 -9.50
CA ILE A 41 13.58 4.20 -8.27
C ILE A 41 12.86 2.86 -8.06
N VAL A 42 12.20 2.34 -9.09
CA VAL A 42 11.47 1.06 -9.00
C VAL A 42 12.42 -0.11 -8.74
N ASN A 43 13.52 -0.22 -9.47
CA ASN A 43 14.46 -1.32 -9.32
C ASN A 43 15.12 -1.32 -7.94
N THR A 44 15.53 -0.15 -7.45
CA THR A 44 16.13 0.01 -6.13
C THR A 44 15.13 -0.35 -5.02
N ALA A 45 13.88 0.09 -5.13
CA ALA A 45 12.82 -0.27 -4.18
C ALA A 45 12.50 -1.78 -4.20
N LEU A 46 12.57 -2.42 -5.37
CA LEU A 46 12.35 -3.86 -5.50
C LEU A 46 13.48 -4.71 -4.92
N GLN A 47 14.73 -4.27 -5.10
CA GLN A 47 15.91 -4.94 -4.53
C GLN A 47 15.88 -4.89 -3.00
N ASN A 48 15.52 -3.73 -2.43
CA ASN A 48 15.47 -3.52 -0.98
C ASN A 48 14.08 -3.05 -0.55
N ARG A 49 13.13 -4.00 -0.44
CA ARG A 49 11.72 -3.69 -0.11
C ARG A 49 11.48 -3.01 1.24
N MET A 50 12.47 -3.04 2.13
CA MET A 50 12.43 -2.40 3.45
C MET A 50 13.06 -0.99 3.47
N MET A 51 13.63 -0.55 2.35
CA MET A 51 14.28 0.76 2.23
C MET A 51 13.27 1.89 2.33
N ASN A 52 13.61 2.91 3.11
CA ASN A 52 12.74 4.08 3.25
C ASN A 52 12.95 5.08 2.10
N ALA A 53 11.99 6.00 1.95
CA ALA A 53 12.02 7.01 0.89
C ALA A 53 13.26 7.92 0.99
N THR A 54 13.74 8.24 2.19
CA THR A 54 14.88 9.13 2.41
C THR A 54 16.22 8.47 2.02
N GLN A 55 16.40 7.19 2.32
CA GLN A 55 17.55 6.40 1.87
C GLN A 55 17.54 6.24 0.35
N LEU A 56 16.37 5.99 -0.24
CA LEU A 56 16.22 5.91 -1.69
C LEU A 56 16.58 7.25 -2.35
N GLN A 57 16.12 8.36 -1.79
CA GLN A 57 16.44 9.70 -2.24
C GLN A 57 17.94 10.03 -2.08
N ALA A 58 18.58 9.60 -0.98
CA ALA A 58 20.02 9.80 -0.78
C ALA A 58 20.88 9.05 -1.81
N MET A 59 20.43 7.88 -2.27
CA MET A 59 21.12 7.14 -3.34
C MET A 59 20.84 7.70 -4.73
N PHE A 60 19.75 8.46 -4.89
CA PHE A 60 19.37 9.08 -6.14
C PHE A 60 20.26 10.30 -6.42
N LYS A 61 21.18 10.18 -7.39
CA LYS A 61 22.17 11.21 -7.75
C LYS A 61 21.62 12.42 -8.52
N GLY A 62 20.30 12.61 -8.57
CA GLY A 62 19.62 13.56 -9.47
C GLY A 62 19.60 15.04 -9.06
N GLY A 63 20.46 15.46 -8.13
CA GLY A 63 20.50 16.83 -7.59
C GLY A 63 19.25 17.18 -6.77
N GLU A 64 19.19 18.42 -6.27
CA GLU A 64 18.19 19.08 -5.39
C GLU A 64 16.67 18.84 -5.63
N ARG A 65 16.28 17.98 -6.57
CA ARG A 65 14.90 17.63 -6.87
C ARG A 65 14.37 16.68 -5.80
N HIS A 66 13.49 17.19 -4.94
CA HIS A 66 12.80 16.34 -3.99
C HIS A 66 11.90 15.36 -4.74
N LEU A 67 12.18 14.06 -4.65
CA LEU A 67 11.29 13.03 -5.18
C LEU A 67 9.98 13.12 -4.39
N SER A 68 8.92 13.64 -5.00
CA SER A 68 7.58 13.53 -4.45
C SER A 68 7.13 12.08 -4.63
N VAL A 69 7.48 11.22 -3.68
CA VAL A 69 7.07 9.81 -3.60
C VAL A 69 5.53 9.66 -3.59
N THR A 70 4.80 10.76 -3.40
CA THR A 70 3.35 10.83 -3.29
C THR A 70 2.60 11.08 -4.59
N SER A 71 3.24 11.53 -5.69
CA SER A 71 2.49 12.05 -6.86
C SER A 71 2.19 11.02 -7.96
N ASP A 72 2.73 9.81 -7.90
CA ASP A 72 2.41 8.74 -8.86
C ASP A 72 1.43 7.74 -8.23
N HIS A 73 0.16 8.12 -8.20
CA HIS A 73 -0.97 7.25 -7.77
C HIS A 73 -1.17 6.01 -8.66
N SER A 74 -0.31 5.78 -9.66
CA SER A 74 -0.52 4.80 -10.74
C SER A 74 0.40 3.58 -10.69
N LYS A 75 1.36 3.50 -9.76
CA LYS A 75 2.26 2.33 -9.66
C LYS A 75 1.88 1.44 -8.46
N PRO A 76 1.13 0.33 -8.65
CA PRO A 76 0.70 -0.54 -7.56
C PRO A 76 1.85 -1.23 -6.81
N LEU A 77 3.06 -1.19 -7.38
CA LEU A 77 4.26 -1.82 -6.83
C LEU A 77 4.90 -1.08 -5.65
N THR A 78 4.65 0.23 -5.51
CA THR A 78 5.31 1.09 -4.49
C THR A 78 4.42 1.44 -3.31
N SER A 79 3.19 0.92 -3.25
CA SER A 79 2.32 1.11 -2.08
C SER A 79 2.99 0.53 -0.84
N ALA A 80 3.15 1.35 0.19
CA ALA A 80 3.64 0.89 1.49
C ALA A 80 2.72 -0.21 2.04
N ARG A 81 3.25 -1.41 2.18
CA ARG A 81 2.56 -2.55 2.81
C ARG A 81 3.36 -2.98 4.04
N ARG A 82 2.67 -3.29 5.14
CA ARG A 82 3.30 -3.96 6.27
C ARG A 82 3.63 -5.40 5.84
N SER A 83 4.88 -5.81 6.03
CA SER A 83 5.27 -7.20 5.83
C SER A 83 4.42 -8.12 6.71
N ALA A 84 4.07 -9.30 6.20
CA ALA A 84 3.38 -10.31 6.97
C ALA A 84 4.25 -10.74 8.16
N ARG A 85 3.65 -10.80 9.35
CA ARG A 85 4.33 -11.38 10.51
C ARG A 85 4.24 -12.89 10.40
N VAL A 86 5.35 -13.51 10.02
CA VAL A 86 5.48 -14.97 9.94
C VAL A 86 6.46 -15.41 11.01
N PRO A 87 6.18 -16.49 11.77
CA PRO A 87 7.17 -17.07 12.67
C PRO A 87 8.43 -17.43 11.91
N ASP A 88 9.60 -17.17 12.48
CA ASP A 88 10.83 -17.65 11.84
C ASP A 88 10.91 -19.17 11.99
N HIS A 89 10.94 -19.87 10.85
CA HIS A 89 11.13 -21.30 10.82
C HIS A 89 12.61 -21.60 10.69
N THR A 90 13.15 -22.43 11.60
CA THR A 90 14.48 -23.02 11.39
C THR A 90 14.49 -23.82 10.09
N THR A 91 15.67 -23.97 9.47
CA THR A 91 15.84 -24.73 8.23
C THR A 91 15.25 -26.15 8.33
N ARG A 92 15.43 -26.80 9.50
CA ARG A 92 14.85 -28.11 9.79
C ARG A 92 13.31 -28.10 9.72
N LEU A 93 12.66 -27.13 10.35
CA LEU A 93 11.20 -27.00 10.32
C LEU A 93 10.69 -26.78 8.89
N ARG A 94 11.41 -26.00 8.08
CA ARG A 94 11.06 -25.76 6.66
C ARG A 94 11.10 -27.05 5.85
N HIS A 95 12.17 -27.86 6.01
CA HIS A 95 12.29 -29.14 5.32
C HIS A 95 11.20 -30.13 5.73
N HIS A 96 10.95 -30.28 7.03
CA HIS A 96 9.91 -31.19 7.51
C HIS A 96 8.52 -30.79 7.00
N ARG A 97 8.17 -29.50 7.07
CA ARG A 97 6.90 -28.99 6.54
C ARG A 97 6.77 -29.22 5.03
N LEU A 98 7.85 -29.02 4.28
CA LEU A 98 7.86 -29.25 2.83
C LEU A 98 7.70 -30.74 2.47
N ALA A 99 8.40 -31.62 3.19
CA ALA A 99 8.28 -33.07 3.00
C ALA A 99 6.84 -33.53 3.27
N TRP A 100 6.29 -33.12 4.42
CA TRP A 100 4.91 -33.42 4.78
C TRP A 100 3.92 -32.93 3.71
N ALA A 101 4.07 -31.67 3.25
CA ALA A 101 3.20 -31.12 2.20
C ALA A 101 3.30 -31.88 0.87
N ARG A 102 4.51 -32.35 0.50
CA ARG A 102 4.72 -33.14 -0.73
C ARG A 102 4.09 -34.54 -0.64
N GLU A 103 4.27 -35.21 0.50
CA GLU A 103 3.68 -36.53 0.76
C GLU A 103 2.15 -36.50 0.70
N HIS A 104 1.56 -35.42 1.21
CA HIS A 104 0.10 -35.27 1.31
C HIS A 104 -0.51 -34.51 0.12
N LEU A 105 0.29 -34.09 -0.87
CA LEU A 105 -0.18 -33.31 -2.02
C LEU A 105 -1.20 -34.06 -2.88
N ARG A 106 -1.05 -35.38 -2.99
CA ARG A 106 -1.91 -36.26 -3.80
C ARG A 106 -2.99 -36.97 -3.00
N TRP A 107 -3.17 -36.59 -1.74
CA TRP A 107 -4.19 -37.21 -0.91
C TRP A 107 -5.60 -36.91 -1.42
N THR A 108 -6.41 -37.96 -1.47
CA THR A 108 -7.82 -37.91 -1.85
C THR A 108 -8.69 -37.44 -0.70
N ARG A 109 -9.91 -37.00 -1.00
CA ARG A 109 -10.87 -36.55 0.01
C ARG A 109 -11.15 -37.59 1.10
N ASN A 110 -11.21 -38.88 0.73
CA ASN A 110 -11.46 -39.96 1.68
C ASN A 110 -10.29 -40.16 2.65
N GLN A 111 -9.05 -39.94 2.18
CA GLN A 111 -7.87 -39.98 3.05
C GLN A 111 -7.90 -38.82 4.05
N TRP A 112 -8.21 -37.60 3.60
CA TRP A 112 -8.40 -36.47 4.51
C TRP A 112 -9.55 -36.68 5.51
N ALA A 113 -10.63 -37.35 5.10
CA ALA A 113 -11.77 -37.64 5.97
C ALA A 113 -11.43 -38.60 7.13
N SER A 114 -10.38 -39.40 7.00
CA SER A 114 -9.90 -40.28 8.07
C SER A 114 -9.04 -39.57 9.12
N VAL A 115 -8.61 -38.33 8.88
CA VAL A 115 -7.73 -37.59 9.81
C VAL A 115 -8.57 -36.83 10.84
N LEU A 116 -8.33 -37.12 12.11
CA LEU A 116 -8.85 -36.32 13.22
C LEU A 116 -7.84 -35.22 13.57
N PHE A 117 -8.24 -33.96 13.39
CA PHE A 117 -7.44 -32.81 13.81
C PHE A 117 -7.82 -32.38 15.22
N THR A 118 -6.82 -32.24 16.10
CA THR A 118 -6.98 -31.75 17.47
C THR A 118 -6.04 -30.58 17.71
N ASP A 119 -6.53 -29.53 18.35
CA ASP A 119 -5.73 -28.37 18.76
C ASP A 119 -6.31 -27.78 20.05
N GLU A 120 -5.50 -27.01 20.77
CA GLU A 120 -5.89 -26.31 21.99
C GLU A 120 -5.94 -24.80 21.73
N GLY A 121 -7.13 -24.23 21.82
CA GLY A 121 -7.37 -22.80 21.66
C GLY A 121 -7.72 -22.13 22.99
N ARG A 122 -7.20 -20.92 23.22
CA ARG A 122 -7.64 -20.07 24.34
C ARG A 122 -8.89 -19.28 23.95
N PHE A 123 -9.97 -19.43 24.71
CA PHE A 123 -11.18 -18.61 24.59
C PHE A 123 -11.25 -17.61 25.75
N THR A 124 -11.40 -16.31 25.45
CA THR A 124 -11.55 -15.25 26.46
C THR A 124 -12.84 -14.47 26.24
N LEU A 125 -13.52 -14.09 27.32
CA LEU A 125 -14.78 -13.34 27.29
C LEU A 125 -14.63 -11.92 26.75
N SER A 126 -13.46 -11.31 26.93
CA SER A 126 -13.11 -10.01 26.38
C SER A 126 -11.70 -10.04 25.79
N ARG A 127 -11.43 -9.12 24.86
CA ARG A 127 -10.12 -8.97 24.24
C ARG A 127 -9.18 -8.25 25.19
N ASN A 128 -8.40 -9.01 25.95
CA ASN A 128 -7.41 -8.50 26.90
C ASN A 128 -6.00 -8.31 26.29
N TYR A 129 -5.82 -8.62 25.01
CA TYR A 129 -4.55 -8.47 24.30
C TYR A 129 -4.70 -7.73 22.96
N GLY A 130 -3.69 -6.91 22.64
CA GLY A 130 -3.59 -6.16 21.39
C GLY A 130 -3.98 -4.69 21.53
N ARG A 131 -3.66 -3.90 20.50
CA ARG A 131 -4.01 -2.47 20.46
C ARG A 131 -5.46 -2.29 20.02
N GLN A 132 -6.20 -1.44 20.72
CA GLN A 132 -7.51 -0.97 20.28
C GLN A 132 -7.32 0.33 19.50
N CYS A 133 -7.87 0.40 18.29
CA CYS A 133 -7.91 1.63 17.53
C CYS A 133 -9.14 2.41 17.97
N CYS A 134 -8.94 3.61 18.52
CA CYS A 134 -9.99 4.56 18.83
C CYS A 134 -9.97 5.66 17.78
N TRP A 135 -11.14 6.02 17.25
CA TRP A 135 -11.28 7.13 16.31
C TRP A 135 -11.65 8.37 17.10
N GLU A 136 -10.72 9.32 17.22
CA GLU A 136 -11.02 10.64 17.76
C GLU A 136 -11.25 11.60 16.60
N MET A 137 -12.38 12.33 16.65
CA MET A 137 -12.77 13.26 15.59
C MET A 137 -12.02 14.60 15.75
N SER A 138 -10.69 14.57 15.73
CA SER A 138 -9.84 15.73 15.42
C SER A 138 -8.40 15.32 15.15
N ARG A 139 -7.96 15.48 13.89
CA ARG A 139 -6.57 15.59 13.37
C ARG A 139 -5.42 14.86 14.09
N ARG A 140 -5.61 13.67 14.67
CA ARG A 140 -4.56 12.70 15.03
C ARG A 140 -5.20 11.34 15.36
N THR A 141 -4.77 10.27 14.70
CA THR A 141 -5.07 8.91 15.14
C THR A 141 -4.24 8.61 16.39
N LEU A 142 -4.86 8.61 17.57
CA LEU A 142 -4.22 8.20 18.80
C LEU A 142 -4.32 6.67 18.95
N CYS A 143 -3.16 6.01 18.95
CA CYS A 143 -3.05 4.65 19.48
C CYS A 143 -2.94 4.76 21.01
N ILE A 144 -4.04 4.59 21.74
CA ILE A 144 -4.01 4.59 23.21
C ILE A 144 -3.31 3.29 23.65
N SER A 145 -2.13 3.40 24.26
CA SER A 145 -1.39 2.25 24.80
C SER A 145 -1.66 1.98 26.28
N HIS A 146 -2.53 2.74 26.94
CA HIS A 146 -2.76 2.61 28.38
C HIS A 146 -4.22 2.86 28.74
N CYS A 147 -4.93 1.80 29.11
CA CYS A 147 -5.91 1.89 30.18
C CYS A 147 -5.60 0.75 31.15
N CYS A 148 -4.46 0.90 31.82
CA CYS A 148 -4.12 0.13 33.00
C CYS A 148 -4.72 0.91 34.19
N HIS A 149 -5.90 0.51 34.69
CA HIS A 149 -6.26 0.39 36.11
C HIS A 149 -7.78 0.21 36.32
N GLN A 150 -8.09 -0.77 37.18
CA GLN A 150 -9.33 -1.04 37.93
C GLN A 150 -10.53 -1.56 37.13
N THR A 151 -11.17 -2.66 37.54
CA THR A 151 -11.71 -2.88 38.89
C THR A 151 -11.48 -4.29 39.45
N ASN A 152 -11.14 -4.34 40.74
CA ASN A 152 -11.46 -5.47 41.62
C ASN A 152 -12.96 -5.72 41.59
N LEU A 153 -13.36 -6.99 41.44
CA LEU A 153 -14.34 -7.71 42.25
C LEU A 153 -14.22 -9.21 41.92
#